data_AF-A0A2I0KQE4-F1
#
_entry.id   AF-A0A2I0KQE4-F1
#
_cell.length_a   1.000
_cell.length_b   1.000
_cell.length_c   1.000
_cell.angle_alpha   90.00
_cell.angle_beta   90.00
_cell.angle_gamma   90.00
#
_symmetry.space_group_name_H-M   'P 1'
#
loop_
_entity.id
_entity.type
_entity.pdbx_description
1 polymer ?
#
loop_
_entity_poly.entity_id
_entity_poly.type
_entity_poly.pdbx_seq_one_letter_code
_entity_poly.pdbx_strand_id
1 'polypeptide(L)'
;MEVMKVLHMNGGVGETSYADNSSVQLEMLSMTRPILEEAITGLYLSISPWPSTLTIADLGCSSGPTAFFAVSEVIGAVENLCRKMGHNEPPEYQFYLNDLPGNDFNALFRALPKMQEEEARCFFTGVAGSFYGRLFPCKSLHFVHSSLALQWLSQVPRMIECNKGNIYMASSSPKSVMDAYYRQFQNDFSVFLKCRAMELVPGGCMVLTFVGRRSEDRSSSECCSIWELLAMALNEMVSESVPSETVLIRIMKGT
;
A
#
# COMPACT_ATOMS: atom_id res chain seq x y z
N MET A 1 8.60 -19.29 -2.62
CA MET A 1 7.18 -18.92 -2.81
C MET A 1 7.12 -17.56 -3.51
N GLU A 2 6.23 -17.39 -4.47
CA GLU A 2 5.99 -16.08 -5.09
C GLU A 2 5.01 -15.30 -4.21
N VAL A 3 5.48 -14.26 -3.52
CA VAL A 3 4.66 -13.42 -2.61
C VAL A 3 3.41 -12.88 -3.31
N MET A 4 3.52 -12.54 -4.60
CA MET A 4 2.40 -12.03 -5.40
C MET A 4 1.19 -12.97 -5.49
N LYS A 5 1.36 -14.28 -5.26
CA LYS A 5 0.28 -15.27 -5.36
C LYS A 5 -0.51 -15.43 -4.07
N VAL A 6 0.01 -14.95 -2.94
CA VAL A 6 -0.52 -15.31 -1.62
C VAL A 6 -0.67 -14.14 -0.67
N LEU A 7 0.05 -13.04 -0.89
CA LEU A 7 -0.09 -11.85 -0.08
C LEU A 7 -1.33 -11.10 -0.57
N HIS A 8 -2.34 -11.03 0.30
CA HIS A 8 -3.51 -10.18 0.13
C HIS A 8 -4.13 -9.94 1.51
N MET A 9 -4.93 -8.88 1.63
CA MET A 9 -5.76 -8.69 2.80
C MET A 9 -6.93 -9.68 2.80
N ASN A 10 -7.51 -9.97 3.97
CA ASN A 10 -8.65 -10.87 4.04
C ASN A 10 -9.85 -10.28 3.27
N GLY A 11 -10.22 -10.90 2.16
CA GLY A 11 -11.25 -10.40 1.25
C GLY A 11 -12.67 -10.59 1.79
N GLY A 12 -13.66 -10.21 0.97
CA GLY A 12 -15.07 -10.37 1.30
C GLY A 12 -15.64 -9.29 2.23
N VAL A 13 -16.78 -9.62 2.83
CA VAL A 13 -17.57 -8.76 3.72
C VAL A 13 -17.85 -9.56 5.00
N GLY A 14 -17.88 -8.88 6.16
CA GLY A 14 -18.22 -9.48 7.44
C GLY A 14 -17.09 -9.40 8.46
N GLU A 15 -17.35 -9.93 9.64
CA GLU A 15 -16.59 -9.69 10.87
C GLU A 15 -15.08 -9.98 10.80
N THR A 16 -14.63 -10.87 9.92
CA THR A 16 -13.20 -11.19 9.76
C THR A 16 -12.55 -10.53 8.54
N SER A 17 -13.34 -9.85 7.70
CA SER A 17 -12.85 -9.18 6.50
C SER A 17 -11.97 -7.99 6.85
N TYR A 18 -11.04 -7.66 5.96
CA TYR A 18 -10.23 -6.45 6.10
C TYR A 18 -11.08 -5.18 6.07
N ALA A 19 -12.14 -5.16 5.27
CA ALA A 19 -13.03 -4.01 5.16
C ALA A 19 -13.60 -3.59 6.54
N ASP A 20 -14.01 -4.56 7.36
CA ASP A 20 -14.58 -4.32 8.69
C ASP A 20 -13.53 -4.18 9.80
N ASN A 21 -12.25 -4.46 9.52
CA ASN A 21 -11.14 -4.45 10.49
C ASN A 21 -10.00 -3.49 10.10
N SER A 22 -10.30 -2.46 9.30
CA SER A 22 -9.32 -1.50 8.77
C SER A 22 -9.30 -0.13 9.48
N SER A 23 -9.81 -0.07 10.71
CA SER A 23 -9.96 1.19 11.48
C SER A 23 -8.63 1.92 11.72
N VAL A 24 -7.56 1.19 12.04
CA VAL A 24 -6.22 1.76 12.26
C VAL A 24 -5.67 2.36 10.96
N GLN A 25 -5.90 1.69 9.83
CA GLN A 25 -5.48 2.16 8.51
C GLN A 25 -6.24 3.42 8.11
N LEU A 26 -7.55 3.48 8.39
CA LEU A 26 -8.37 4.67 8.19
C LEU A 26 -7.92 5.85 9.08
N GLU A 27 -7.54 5.59 10.33
CA GLU A 27 -6.99 6.63 11.21
C GLU A 27 -5.65 7.17 10.68
N MET A 28 -4.75 6.30 10.23
CA MET A 28 -3.49 6.71 9.61
C MET A 28 -3.70 7.53 8.33
N LEU A 29 -4.65 7.13 7.50
CA LEU A 29 -5.06 7.89 6.31
C LEU A 29 -5.56 9.29 6.70
N SER A 30 -6.43 9.39 7.72
CA SER A 30 -6.90 10.67 8.26
C SER A 30 -5.76 11.56 8.78
N MET A 31 -4.79 10.98 9.51
CA MET A 31 -3.62 11.72 10.01
C MET A 31 -2.72 12.26 8.89
N THR A 32 -2.64 11.56 7.76
CA THR A 32 -1.81 11.95 6.62
C THR A 32 -2.53 12.78 5.58
N ARG A 33 -3.84 13.03 5.76
CA ARG A 33 -4.65 13.89 4.89
C ARG A 33 -4.01 15.26 4.60
N PRO A 34 -3.44 16.01 5.57
CA PRO A 34 -2.84 17.32 5.27
C PRO A 34 -1.68 17.23 4.27
N ILE A 35 -0.90 16.15 4.31
CA ILE A 35 0.22 15.92 3.39
C ILE A 35 -0.31 15.66 1.97
N LEU A 36 -1.40 14.91 1.84
CA LEU A 36 -2.07 14.67 0.57
C LEU A 36 -2.63 15.96 -0.01
N GLU A 37 -3.34 16.76 0.79
CA GLU A 37 -3.91 18.05 0.37
C GLU A 37 -2.81 19.04 -0.09
N GLU A 38 -1.70 19.11 0.64
CA GLU A 38 -0.55 19.95 0.27
C GLU A 38 0.06 19.49 -1.06
N ALA A 39 0.27 18.19 -1.23
CA ALA A 39 0.84 17.62 -2.44
C ALA A 39 -0.05 17.86 -3.68
N ILE A 40 -1.37 17.67 -3.54
CA ILE A 40 -2.34 17.96 -4.60
C ILE A 40 -2.40 19.46 -4.90
N THR A 41 -2.34 20.32 -3.89
CA THR A 41 -2.28 21.77 -4.10
C THR A 41 -1.02 22.17 -4.87
N GLY A 42 0.15 21.63 -4.49
CA GLY A 42 1.40 21.86 -5.21
C GLY A 42 1.35 21.36 -6.65
N LEU A 43 0.77 20.18 -6.88
CA LEU A 43 0.54 19.65 -8.22
C LEU A 43 -0.36 20.58 -9.05
N TYR A 44 -1.48 21.02 -8.47
CA TYR A 44 -2.44 21.92 -9.10
C TYR A 44 -1.82 23.23 -9.56
N LEU A 45 -0.98 23.83 -8.69
CA LEU A 45 -0.34 25.11 -8.96
C LEU A 45 0.86 25.02 -9.91
N SER A 46 1.47 23.84 -10.05
CA SER A 46 2.67 23.64 -10.86
C SER A 46 2.38 23.18 -12.30
N ILE A 47 1.23 22.54 -12.54
CA ILE A 47 0.86 22.07 -13.88
C ILE A 47 0.13 23.18 -14.65
N SER A 48 0.69 23.56 -15.80
CA SER A 48 0.06 24.49 -16.74
C SER A 48 0.36 24.09 -18.19
N PRO A 49 -0.65 23.94 -19.07
CA PRO A 49 -2.08 24.02 -18.77
C PRO A 49 -2.56 22.83 -17.92
N TRP A 50 -3.63 23.04 -17.15
CA TRP A 50 -4.25 21.98 -16.35
C TRP A 50 -4.85 20.91 -17.28
N PRO A 51 -4.65 19.60 -17.02
CA PRO A 51 -5.12 18.55 -17.90
C PRO A 51 -6.66 18.46 -17.88
N SER A 52 -7.23 18.04 -19.01
CA SER A 52 -8.66 17.70 -19.08
C SER A 52 -9.01 16.52 -18.18
N THR A 53 -8.07 15.58 -18.00
CA THR A 53 -8.22 14.39 -17.17
C THR A 53 -7.06 14.28 -16.19
N LEU A 54 -7.35 14.31 -14.90
CA LEU A 54 -6.39 14.03 -13.84
C LEU A 54 -6.35 12.50 -13.62
N THR A 55 -5.20 11.90 -13.89
CA THR A 55 -4.96 10.46 -13.70
C THR A 55 -4.24 10.20 -12.38
N ILE A 56 -4.85 9.37 -11.55
CA ILE A 56 -4.39 9.04 -10.19
C ILE A 56 -4.25 7.53 -10.07
N ALA A 57 -3.18 7.06 -9.44
CA ALA A 57 -3.06 5.65 -9.06
C ALA A 57 -2.97 5.51 -7.53
N ASP A 58 -3.79 4.64 -6.95
CA ASP A 58 -3.65 4.17 -5.58
C ASP A 58 -3.01 2.78 -5.60
N LEU A 59 -1.79 2.66 -5.07
CA LEU A 59 -0.99 1.44 -5.14
C LEU A 59 -1.02 0.68 -3.82
N GLY A 60 -1.60 -0.51 -3.84
CA GLY A 60 -1.91 -1.31 -2.65
C GLY A 60 -3.24 -0.87 -2.01
N CYS A 61 -4.30 -0.77 -2.82
CA CYS A 61 -5.59 -0.24 -2.40
C CYS A 61 -6.35 -1.17 -1.45
N SER A 62 -6.01 -2.47 -1.41
CA SER A 62 -6.75 -3.53 -0.74
C SER A 62 -8.20 -3.64 -1.26
N SER A 63 -9.10 -4.16 -0.42
CA SER A 63 -10.54 -4.23 -0.63
C SER A 63 -11.25 -3.52 0.52
N GLY A 64 -12.22 -2.64 0.21
CA GLY A 64 -13.04 -1.97 1.23
C GLY A 64 -12.85 -0.46 1.29
N PRO A 65 -13.25 0.19 2.40
CA PRO A 65 -13.39 1.65 2.49
C PRO A 65 -12.06 2.41 2.36
N THR A 66 -10.93 1.78 2.72
CA THR A 66 -9.60 2.41 2.62
C THR A 66 -9.24 2.79 1.19
N ALA A 67 -9.64 1.99 0.19
CA ALA A 67 -9.39 2.26 -1.22
C ALA A 67 -10.07 3.55 -1.71
N PHE A 68 -11.17 3.94 -1.07
CA PHE A 68 -11.97 5.09 -1.46
C PHE A 68 -11.61 6.37 -0.71
N PHE A 69 -10.86 6.26 0.39
CA PHE A 69 -10.43 7.43 1.16
C PHE A 69 -9.60 8.39 0.30
N ALA A 70 -8.56 7.88 -0.38
CA ALA A 70 -7.70 8.71 -1.22
C ALA A 70 -8.46 9.35 -2.40
N VAL A 71 -9.50 8.67 -2.90
CA VAL A 71 -10.38 9.16 -3.96
C VAL A 71 -11.10 10.42 -3.51
N SER A 72 -11.85 10.34 -2.41
CA SER A 72 -12.63 11.47 -1.89
C SER A 72 -11.74 12.66 -1.50
N GLU A 73 -10.59 12.41 -0.89
CA GLU A 73 -9.68 13.48 -0.47
C GLU A 73 -9.04 14.21 -1.67
N VAL A 74 -8.62 13.48 -2.71
CA VAL A 74 -8.07 14.10 -3.92
C VAL A 74 -9.12 14.94 -4.64
N ILE A 75 -10.33 14.40 -4.85
CA ILE A 75 -11.42 15.12 -5.51
C ILE A 75 -11.75 16.38 -4.72
N GLY A 76 -11.99 16.24 -3.42
CA GLY A 76 -12.32 17.37 -2.55
C GLY A 76 -11.24 18.46 -2.57
N ALA A 77 -9.96 18.09 -2.57
CA ALA A 77 -8.86 19.05 -2.68
C ALA A 77 -8.85 19.78 -4.03
N VAL A 78 -8.96 19.05 -5.15
CA VAL A 78 -8.92 19.63 -6.51
C VAL A 78 -10.13 20.53 -6.75
N GLU A 79 -11.34 20.09 -6.42
CA GLU A 79 -12.54 20.88 -6.66
C GLU A 79 -12.58 22.17 -5.84
N ASN A 80 -12.11 22.11 -4.59
CA ASN A 80 -11.96 23.30 -3.76
C ASN A 80 -10.96 24.29 -4.36
N LEU A 81 -9.87 23.80 -4.98
CA LEU A 81 -8.91 24.65 -5.69
C LEU A 81 -9.48 25.24 -6.97
N CYS A 82 -10.20 24.45 -7.79
CA CYS A 82 -10.90 24.94 -8.97
C CYS A 82 -11.83 26.11 -8.63
N ARG A 83 -12.64 25.96 -7.58
CA ARG A 83 -13.54 27.00 -7.09
C ARG A 83 -12.81 28.26 -6.65
N LYS A 84 -11.71 28.11 -5.89
CA LYS A 84 -10.90 29.24 -5.42
C LYS A 84 -10.21 30.01 -6.55
N MET A 85 -9.82 29.30 -7.61
CA MET A 85 -9.11 29.87 -8.76
C MET A 85 -10.04 30.38 -9.87
N GLY A 86 -11.36 30.25 -9.70
CA GLY A 86 -12.34 30.66 -10.72
C GLY A 86 -12.33 29.79 -11.97
N HIS A 87 -11.86 28.54 -11.87
CA HIS A 87 -11.95 27.57 -12.95
C HIS A 87 -13.35 26.95 -12.93
N ASN A 88 -14.12 27.21 -13.98
CA ASN A 88 -15.55 26.85 -14.02
C ASN A 88 -15.81 25.35 -14.21
N GLU A 89 -14.82 24.57 -14.68
CA GLU A 89 -14.96 23.13 -14.87
C GLU A 89 -13.78 22.39 -14.23
N PRO A 90 -14.02 21.54 -13.21
CA PRO A 90 -12.99 20.63 -12.69
C PRO A 90 -12.61 19.59 -13.74
N PRO A 91 -11.43 18.95 -13.66
CA PRO A 91 -11.05 17.90 -14.61
C PRO A 91 -11.98 16.69 -14.51
N GLU A 92 -11.90 15.78 -15.47
CA GLU A 92 -12.32 14.40 -15.26
C GLU A 92 -11.28 13.68 -14.39
N TYR A 93 -11.71 12.72 -13.58
CA TYR A 93 -10.81 11.96 -12.73
C TYR A 93 -10.74 10.51 -13.20
N GLN A 94 -9.54 10.03 -13.47
CA GLN A 94 -9.28 8.62 -13.76
C GLN A 94 -8.48 8.02 -12.61
N PHE A 95 -9.11 7.18 -11.81
CA PHE A 95 -8.51 6.44 -10.72
C PHE A 95 -8.11 5.03 -11.17
N TYR A 96 -6.85 4.69 -10.91
CA TYR A 96 -6.33 3.33 -11.03
C TYR A 96 -6.16 2.74 -9.64
N LEU A 97 -6.95 1.73 -9.32
CA LEU A 97 -6.91 1.01 -8.05
C LEU A 97 -6.05 -0.23 -8.25
N ASN A 98 -4.81 -0.18 -7.78
CA ASN A 98 -3.84 -1.25 -7.94
C ASN A 98 -3.72 -2.09 -6.68
N ASP A 99 -3.67 -3.40 -6.87
CA ASP A 99 -3.23 -4.35 -5.84
C ASP A 99 -2.67 -5.62 -6.52
N LEU A 100 -2.17 -6.56 -5.71
CA LEU A 100 -1.74 -7.87 -6.19
C LEU A 100 -2.91 -8.66 -6.79
N PRO A 101 -2.66 -9.60 -7.73
CA PRO A 101 -3.73 -10.35 -8.39
C PRO A 101 -4.65 -11.16 -7.46
N GLY A 102 -4.17 -11.51 -6.26
CA GLY A 102 -4.96 -12.22 -5.26
C GLY A 102 -5.93 -11.34 -4.46
N ASN A 103 -5.90 -10.02 -4.63
CA ASN A 103 -6.80 -9.11 -3.93
C ASN A 103 -8.27 -9.29 -4.38
N ASP A 104 -9.22 -8.99 -3.50
CA ASP A 104 -10.65 -9.10 -3.80
C ASP A 104 -11.16 -7.86 -4.56
N PHE A 105 -10.79 -7.78 -5.83
CA PHE A 105 -11.29 -6.76 -6.76
C PHE A 105 -12.81 -6.84 -6.96
N ASN A 106 -13.42 -8.02 -6.76
CA ASN A 106 -14.87 -8.17 -6.88
C ASN A 106 -15.60 -7.41 -5.77
N ALA A 107 -15.11 -7.50 -4.53
CA ALA A 107 -15.63 -6.69 -3.43
C ALA A 107 -15.44 -5.20 -3.69
N LEU A 108 -14.26 -4.81 -4.18
CA LEU A 108 -13.96 -3.42 -4.54
C LEU A 108 -14.94 -2.89 -5.60
N PHE A 109 -15.15 -3.62 -6.70
CA PHE A 109 -16.05 -3.20 -7.77
C PHE A 109 -17.53 -3.20 -7.37
N ARG A 110 -17.95 -4.08 -6.46
CA ARG A 110 -19.31 -4.03 -5.90
C ARG A 110 -19.57 -2.78 -5.06
N ALA A 111 -18.54 -2.19 -4.47
CA ALA A 111 -18.66 -0.97 -3.67
C ALA A 111 -18.63 0.33 -4.50
N LEU A 112 -18.13 0.28 -5.75
CA LEU A 112 -18.00 1.46 -6.62
C LEU A 112 -19.29 2.22 -6.94
N PRO A 113 -20.46 1.56 -7.22
CA PRO A 113 -21.66 2.29 -7.63
C PRO A 113 -22.08 3.37 -6.64
N LYS A 114 -21.95 3.09 -5.33
CA LYS A 114 -22.25 4.05 -4.27
C LYS A 114 -21.37 5.30 -4.33
N MET A 115 -20.09 5.15 -4.70
CA MET A 115 -19.17 6.27 -4.86
C MET A 115 -19.45 7.06 -6.15
N GLN A 116 -19.84 6.38 -7.24
CA GLN A 116 -20.11 7.03 -8.53
C GLN A 116 -21.40 7.86 -8.53
N GLU A 117 -22.39 7.50 -7.71
CA GLU A 117 -23.60 8.31 -7.50
C GLU A 117 -23.27 9.70 -6.90
N GLU A 118 -22.20 9.79 -6.12
CA GLU A 118 -21.75 11.02 -5.47
C GLU A 118 -20.81 11.85 -6.37
N GLU A 119 -20.15 11.23 -7.36
CA GLU A 119 -19.02 11.81 -8.10
C GLU A 119 -19.08 11.54 -9.62
N ALA A 120 -19.96 12.23 -10.35
CA ALA A 120 -20.30 11.95 -11.76
C ALA A 120 -19.14 12.10 -12.79
N ARG A 121 -17.98 12.64 -12.39
CA ARG A 121 -16.78 12.81 -13.27
C ARG A 121 -15.65 11.82 -12.95
N CYS A 122 -15.95 10.76 -12.19
CA CYS A 122 -14.95 9.80 -11.73
C CYS A 122 -15.04 8.44 -12.44
N PHE A 123 -13.92 8.03 -13.02
CA PHE A 123 -13.73 6.76 -13.72
C PHE A 123 -12.75 5.90 -12.94
N PHE A 124 -13.06 4.62 -12.77
CA PHE A 124 -12.27 3.69 -11.98
C PHE A 124 -11.78 2.53 -12.83
N THR A 125 -10.54 2.10 -12.62
CA THR A 125 -9.96 0.92 -13.27
C THR A 125 -9.15 0.12 -12.26
N GLY A 126 -9.44 -1.17 -12.13
CA GLY A 126 -8.62 -2.07 -11.34
C GLY A 126 -7.37 -2.48 -12.11
N VAL A 127 -6.22 -2.47 -11.44
CA VAL A 127 -4.93 -2.85 -12.03
C VAL A 127 -4.30 -3.94 -11.18
N ALA A 128 -4.42 -5.19 -11.64
CA ALA A 128 -3.83 -6.34 -10.96
C ALA A 128 -2.34 -6.47 -11.30
N GLY A 129 -1.47 -6.39 -10.30
CA GLY A 129 -0.03 -6.57 -10.48
C GLY A 129 0.80 -5.99 -9.34
N SER A 130 2.05 -6.43 -9.24
CA SER A 130 2.97 -5.86 -8.25
C SER A 130 3.45 -4.48 -8.68
N PHE A 131 3.33 -3.52 -7.76
CA PHE A 131 3.98 -2.21 -7.85
C PHE A 131 5.51 -2.25 -7.83
N TYR A 132 6.16 -3.41 -7.63
CA TYR A 132 7.60 -3.58 -7.87
C TYR A 132 7.91 -3.87 -9.35
N GLY A 133 6.92 -3.73 -10.23
CA GLY A 133 7.08 -3.72 -11.68
C GLY A 133 6.42 -2.51 -12.33
N ARG A 134 6.48 -2.47 -13.67
CA ARG A 134 5.70 -1.53 -14.48
C ARG A 134 4.24 -1.96 -14.50
N LEU A 135 3.36 -1.02 -14.20
CA LEU A 135 1.91 -1.19 -14.17
C LEU A 135 1.22 -0.31 -15.23
N PHE A 136 1.84 0.83 -15.56
CA PHE A 136 1.24 1.84 -16.42
C PHE A 136 2.16 2.18 -17.60
N PRO A 137 1.61 2.73 -18.70
CA PRO A 137 2.41 3.34 -19.77
C PRO A 137 3.32 4.47 -19.25
N CYS A 138 4.30 4.88 -20.08
CA CYS A 138 5.19 5.97 -19.67
C CYS A 138 4.42 7.30 -19.63
N LYS A 139 4.68 8.14 -18.61
CA LYS A 139 4.09 9.48 -18.46
C LYS A 139 2.55 9.50 -18.55
N SER A 140 1.90 8.54 -17.91
CA SER A 140 0.44 8.41 -17.90
C SER A 140 -0.20 8.79 -16.57
N LEU A 141 0.58 9.01 -15.51
CA LEU A 141 0.08 9.33 -14.16
C LEU A 141 0.46 10.75 -13.76
N HIS A 142 -0.51 11.50 -13.22
CA HIS A 142 -0.27 12.82 -12.61
C HIS A 142 0.01 12.71 -11.11
N PHE A 143 -0.69 11.80 -10.44
CA PHE A 143 -0.57 11.59 -9.00
C PHE A 143 -0.50 10.11 -8.65
N VAL A 144 0.38 9.75 -7.72
CA VAL A 144 0.44 8.40 -7.13
C VAL A 144 0.27 8.50 -5.63
N HIS A 145 -0.68 7.74 -5.12
CA HIS A 145 -0.87 7.52 -3.70
C HIS A 145 -0.51 6.07 -3.36
N SER A 146 0.07 5.85 -2.18
CA SER A 146 0.22 4.52 -1.60
C SER A 146 0.27 4.66 -0.09
N SER A 147 -0.61 3.95 0.60
CA SER A 147 -0.66 3.95 2.06
C SER A 147 -0.62 2.54 2.60
N LEU A 148 0.28 2.30 3.56
CA LEU A 148 0.45 1.03 4.29
C LEU A 148 0.60 -0.19 3.37
N ALA A 149 1.24 0.00 2.21
CA ALA A 149 1.54 -1.08 1.27
C ALA A 149 3.06 -1.31 1.08
N LEU A 150 3.87 -0.25 1.10
CA LEU A 150 5.30 -0.32 0.78
C LEU A 150 6.18 -1.03 1.81
N GLN A 151 5.66 -1.32 3.00
CA GLN A 151 6.36 -2.17 3.97
C GLN A 151 6.37 -3.65 3.56
N TRP A 152 5.51 -4.07 2.64
CA TRP A 152 5.48 -5.43 2.12
C TRP A 152 6.56 -5.62 1.04
N LEU A 153 7.50 -6.54 1.29
CA LEU A 153 8.61 -6.82 0.38
C LEU A 153 8.18 -7.68 -0.82
N SER A 154 8.93 -7.61 -1.92
CA SER A 154 8.66 -8.39 -3.13
C SER A 154 8.84 -9.89 -2.93
N GLN A 155 9.68 -10.26 -1.96
CA GLN A 155 10.00 -11.62 -1.58
C GLN A 155 10.53 -11.67 -0.15
N VAL A 156 10.48 -12.85 0.46
CA VAL A 156 11.17 -13.10 1.74
C VAL A 156 12.69 -12.94 1.53
N PRO A 157 13.40 -12.17 2.38
CA PRO A 157 14.84 -12.00 2.27
C PRO A 157 15.60 -13.33 2.29
N ARG A 158 16.65 -13.43 1.47
CA ARG A 158 17.55 -14.60 1.48
C ARG A 158 18.24 -14.71 2.85
N MET A 159 18.54 -15.94 3.28
CA MET A 159 19.17 -16.29 4.58
C MET A 159 18.24 -16.26 5.82
N ILE A 160 16.92 -16.34 5.63
CA ILE A 160 15.99 -16.42 6.77
C ILE A 160 16.08 -17.73 7.56
N GLU A 161 16.75 -18.78 7.04
CA GLU A 161 16.96 -20.04 7.75
C GLU A 161 17.78 -19.87 9.04
N CYS A 162 18.47 -18.75 9.18
CA CYS A 162 19.18 -18.36 10.39
C CYS A 162 18.28 -17.63 11.42
N ASN A 163 17.05 -17.25 11.08
CA ASN A 163 16.12 -16.51 11.94
C ASN A 163 15.24 -17.45 12.78
N LYS A 164 15.85 -18.39 13.50
CA LYS A 164 15.11 -19.43 14.25
C LYS A 164 14.18 -18.82 15.29
N GLY A 165 12.96 -19.33 15.37
CA GLY A 165 11.94 -18.90 16.33
C GLY A 165 11.27 -17.56 16.01
N ASN A 166 11.64 -16.90 14.91
CA ASN A 166 11.09 -15.59 14.53
C ASN A 166 10.55 -15.62 13.09
N ILE A 167 9.42 -14.93 12.87
CA ILE A 167 8.78 -14.80 11.55
C ILE A 167 9.07 -13.45 10.87
N TYR A 168 9.77 -12.55 11.57
CA TYR A 168 10.18 -11.23 11.11
C TYR A 168 11.51 -10.82 11.78
N MET A 169 11.98 -9.60 11.52
CA MET A 169 13.04 -8.96 12.29
C MET A 169 12.61 -8.84 13.75
N ALA A 170 13.41 -9.38 14.67
CA ALA A 170 13.19 -9.31 16.11
C ALA A 170 14.47 -8.94 16.83
N SER A 171 14.36 -8.53 18.09
CA SER A 171 15.54 -8.27 18.95
C SER A 171 16.48 -9.47 19.12
N SER A 172 15.95 -10.68 19.02
CA SER A 172 16.72 -11.93 19.06
C SER A 172 17.29 -12.35 17.69
N SER A 173 16.95 -11.65 16.61
CA SER A 173 17.42 -11.99 15.26
C SER A 173 18.91 -11.69 15.08
N PRO A 174 19.67 -12.56 14.38
CA PRO A 174 21.05 -12.26 14.01
C PRO A 174 21.14 -11.00 13.14
N LYS A 175 22.25 -10.26 13.26
CA LYS A 175 22.53 -9.08 12.43
C LYS A 175 22.44 -9.37 10.92
N SER A 176 22.81 -10.57 10.49
CA SER A 176 22.70 -10.99 9.08
C SER A 176 21.26 -10.98 8.56
N VAL A 177 20.27 -11.25 9.42
CA VAL A 177 18.84 -11.19 9.07
C VAL A 177 18.42 -9.73 8.88
N MET A 178 18.80 -8.85 9.81
CA MET A 178 18.54 -7.40 9.71
C MET A 178 19.12 -6.81 8.43
N ASP A 179 20.36 -7.17 8.09
CA ASP A 179 21.02 -6.72 6.87
C ASP A 179 20.33 -7.28 5.62
N ALA A 180 19.79 -8.51 5.67
CA ALA A 180 19.07 -9.12 4.56
C ALA A 180 17.74 -8.40 4.28
N TYR A 181 16.94 -8.12 5.32
CA TYR A 181 15.71 -7.32 5.19
C TYR A 181 16.00 -5.93 4.65
N TYR A 182 17.04 -5.27 5.17
CA TYR A 182 17.43 -3.94 4.72
C TYR A 182 17.83 -3.93 3.24
N ARG A 183 18.68 -4.87 2.78
CA ARG A 183 19.05 -4.98 1.37
C ARG A 183 17.86 -5.29 0.47
N GLN A 184 16.94 -6.15 0.93
CA GLN A 184 15.74 -6.48 0.17
C GLN A 184 14.86 -5.23 0.01
N PHE A 185 14.59 -4.49 1.10
CA PHE A 185 13.85 -3.23 1.03
C PHE A 185 14.53 -2.19 0.12
N GLN A 186 15.86 -2.03 0.21
CA GLN A 186 16.59 -1.11 -0.66
C GLN A 186 16.41 -1.46 -2.12
N ASN A 187 16.49 -2.74 -2.49
CA ASN A 187 16.29 -3.19 -3.86
C ASN A 187 14.85 -2.93 -4.31
N ASP A 188 13.87 -3.37 -3.50
CA ASP A 188 12.45 -3.26 -3.79
C ASP A 188 12.02 -1.81 -3.96
N PHE A 189 12.38 -0.95 -3.00
CA PHE A 189 12.04 0.47 -3.04
C PHE A 189 12.74 1.20 -4.19
N SER A 190 13.99 0.83 -4.51
CA SER A 190 14.70 1.38 -5.68
C SER A 190 14.01 1.00 -6.99
N VAL A 191 13.53 -0.24 -7.12
CA VAL A 191 12.79 -0.69 -8.30
C VAL A 191 11.44 0.01 -8.39
N PHE A 192 10.71 0.10 -7.27
CA PHE A 192 9.46 0.86 -7.17
C PHE A 192 9.66 2.29 -7.70
N LEU A 193 10.64 3.04 -7.17
CA LEU A 193 10.91 4.41 -7.59
C LEU A 193 11.30 4.51 -9.08
N LYS A 194 12.11 3.58 -9.60
CA LYS A 194 12.44 3.53 -11.04
C LYS A 194 11.20 3.32 -11.91
N CYS A 195 10.31 2.43 -11.51
CA CYS A 195 9.06 2.18 -12.21
C CYS A 195 8.16 3.43 -12.18
N ARG A 196 7.94 4.03 -11.01
CA ARG A 196 7.12 5.23 -10.85
C ARG A 196 7.68 6.43 -11.61
N ALA A 197 9.00 6.61 -11.63
CA ALA A 197 9.65 7.69 -12.36
C ALA A 197 9.40 7.62 -13.88
N MET A 198 9.20 6.43 -14.44
CA MET A 198 8.84 6.27 -15.86
C MET A 198 7.36 6.55 -16.13
N GLU A 199 6.50 6.25 -15.16
CA GLU A 199 5.04 6.29 -15.30
C GLU A 199 4.45 7.67 -14.99
N LEU A 200 5.09 8.43 -14.10
CA LEU A 200 4.72 9.81 -13.80
C LEU A 200 5.02 10.75 -14.97
N VAL A 201 4.12 11.69 -15.20
CA VAL A 201 4.38 12.86 -16.05
C VAL A 201 5.45 13.75 -15.42
N PRO A 202 6.19 14.55 -16.21
CA PRO A 202 7.02 15.61 -15.66
C PRO A 202 6.19 16.55 -14.75
N GLY A 203 6.66 16.79 -13.53
CA GLY A 203 5.92 17.57 -12.53
C GLY A 203 4.84 16.78 -11.77
N GLY A 204 4.64 15.49 -12.08
CA GLY A 204 3.77 14.61 -11.32
C GLY A 204 4.25 14.42 -9.87
N CYS A 205 3.33 14.07 -8.98
CA CYS A 205 3.58 13.98 -7.55
C CYS A 205 3.28 12.58 -7.00
N MET A 206 3.96 12.21 -5.90
CA MET A 206 3.64 11.01 -5.13
C MET A 206 3.51 11.32 -3.65
N VAL A 207 2.53 10.68 -3.01
CA VAL A 207 2.40 10.65 -1.55
C VAL A 207 2.46 9.20 -1.09
N LEU A 208 3.47 8.90 -0.27
CA LEU A 208 3.79 7.55 0.19
C LEU A 208 3.77 7.51 1.72
N THR A 209 2.86 6.72 2.28
CA THR A 209 2.73 6.50 3.72
C THR A 209 2.98 5.02 4.00
N PHE A 210 3.90 4.68 4.89
CA PHE A 210 4.17 3.30 5.26
C PHE A 210 4.73 3.20 6.67
N VAL A 211 4.59 2.00 7.26
CA VAL A 211 5.08 1.75 8.61
C VAL A 211 6.60 1.85 8.61
N GLY A 212 7.10 2.73 9.47
CA GLY A 212 8.51 2.91 9.72
C GLY A 212 8.79 2.88 11.20
N ARG A 213 9.87 3.56 11.58
CA ARG A 213 10.33 3.65 12.95
C ARG A 213 11.18 4.91 13.11
N ARG A 214 11.31 5.38 14.34
CA ARG A 214 12.18 6.52 14.67
C ARG A 214 13.56 6.05 15.10
N SER A 215 13.62 4.93 15.82
CA SER A 215 14.89 4.36 16.26
C SER A 215 15.75 3.91 15.07
N GLU A 216 17.04 4.23 15.12
CA GLU A 216 18.04 3.69 14.20
C GLU A 216 18.27 2.19 14.43
N ASP A 217 17.96 1.69 15.63
CA ASP A 217 18.15 0.29 15.98
C ASP A 217 17.20 -0.63 15.21
N ARG A 218 17.78 -1.54 14.40
CA ARG A 218 17.10 -2.56 13.59
C ARG A 218 16.16 -3.47 14.38
N SER A 219 16.41 -3.64 15.67
CA SER A 219 15.62 -4.47 16.58
C SER A 219 14.56 -3.75 17.40
N SER A 220 14.33 -2.44 17.21
CA SER A 220 13.36 -1.73 18.03
C SER A 220 11.94 -2.30 17.90
N SER A 221 11.21 -2.35 19.01
CA SER A 221 9.83 -2.83 19.05
C SER A 221 8.83 -1.91 18.33
N GLU A 222 9.26 -0.70 17.93
CA GLU A 222 8.43 0.30 17.25
C GLU A 222 7.78 -0.20 15.95
N CYS A 223 8.45 -1.08 15.20
CA CYS A 223 7.90 -1.68 13.97
C CYS A 223 7.80 -3.22 14.00
N CYS A 224 8.42 -3.86 15.00
CA CYS A 224 8.51 -5.32 15.06
C CYS A 224 7.54 -5.97 16.06
N SER A 225 6.94 -5.19 16.97
CA SER A 225 6.14 -5.71 18.09
C SER A 225 4.99 -6.64 17.69
N ILE A 226 4.22 -6.30 16.65
CA ILE A 226 3.10 -7.16 16.19
C ILE A 226 3.60 -8.52 15.70
N TRP A 227 4.76 -8.55 15.04
CA TRP A 227 5.36 -9.76 14.53
C TRP A 227 6.04 -10.59 15.61
N GLU A 228 6.62 -9.95 16.62
CA GLU A 228 7.18 -10.62 17.80
C GLU A 228 6.07 -11.32 18.60
N LEU A 229 4.94 -10.65 18.84
CA LEU A 229 3.78 -11.24 19.52
C LEU A 229 3.20 -12.44 18.74
N LEU A 230 3.09 -12.31 17.42
CA LEU A 230 2.64 -13.42 16.57
C LEU A 230 3.65 -14.58 16.58
N ALA A 231 4.96 -14.29 16.56
CA ALA A 231 5.98 -15.33 16.69
C ALA A 231 5.87 -16.07 18.03
N MET A 232 5.64 -15.35 19.14
CA MET A 232 5.45 -15.94 20.46
C MET A 232 4.27 -16.92 20.47
N ALA A 233 3.10 -16.49 19.97
CA ALA A 233 1.92 -17.34 19.91
C ALA A 233 2.15 -18.59 19.04
N LEU A 234 2.82 -18.45 17.90
CA LEU A 234 3.14 -19.60 17.04
C LEU A 234 4.13 -20.56 17.69
N ASN A 235 5.15 -20.05 18.41
CA ASN A 235 6.10 -20.90 19.13
C ASN A 235 5.42 -21.65 20.28
N GLU A 236 4.49 -21.02 21.00
CA GLU A 236 3.67 -21.66 22.04
C GLU A 236 2.86 -22.82 21.45
N MET A 237 2.15 -22.58 20.34
CA MET A 237 1.40 -23.63 19.63
C MET A 237 2.28 -24.81 19.21
N VAL A 238 3.52 -24.55 18.75
CA VAL A 238 4.47 -25.62 18.37
C VAL A 238 4.97 -26.38 19.60
N SER A 239 5.19 -25.71 20.72
CA SER A 239 5.56 -26.38 21.98
C SER A 239 4.45 -27.28 22.53
N GLU A 240 3.19 -26.90 22.30
CA GLU A 240 1.99 -27.68 22.66
C GLU A 240 1.64 -28.79 21.66
N SER A 241 2.47 -29.00 20.63
CA SER A 241 2.30 -30.05 19.60
C SER A 241 1.08 -29.89 18.69
N VAL A 242 0.50 -28.69 18.56
CA VAL A 242 -0.70 -28.47 17.72
C VAL A 242 -0.32 -28.24 16.24
N PRO A 243 0.81 -27.57 15.92
CA PRO A 243 1.55 -27.76 14.66
C PRO A 243 2.98 -28.26 14.91
N SER A 244 3.55 -29.07 14.01
CA SER A 244 4.99 -29.42 14.09
C SER A 244 5.88 -28.21 13.74
N GLU A 245 7.13 -28.16 14.20
CA GLU A 245 8.13 -27.12 13.84
C GLU A 245 8.28 -26.98 12.29
N THR A 246 8.01 -28.06 11.56
CA THR A 246 7.97 -28.06 10.09
C THR A 246 6.84 -27.17 9.55
N VAL A 247 5.71 -27.06 10.25
CA VAL A 247 4.58 -26.18 9.90
C VAL A 247 4.95 -24.71 10.06
N LEU A 248 5.71 -24.34 11.11
CA LEU A 248 6.22 -22.98 11.28
C LEU A 248 7.15 -22.57 10.12
N ILE A 249 8.08 -23.44 9.75
CA ILE A 249 8.98 -23.23 8.59
C ILE A 249 8.17 -23.16 7.29
N ARG A 250 7.12 -23.97 7.17
CA ARG A 250 6.20 -23.98 6.03
C ARG A 250 5.34 -22.72 5.94
N ILE A 251 4.82 -22.20 7.04
CA ILE A 251 4.12 -20.90 7.12
C ILE A 251 5.08 -19.77 6.71
N MET A 252 6.31 -19.76 7.24
CA MET A 252 7.31 -18.75 6.88
C MET A 252 7.76 -18.84 5.41
N LYS A 253 7.81 -20.05 4.85
CA LYS A 253 8.13 -20.29 3.43
C LYS A 253 6.90 -20.18 2.53
N GLY A 254 5.71 -20.04 3.12
CA GLY A 254 4.39 -20.27 2.53
C GLY A 254 4.32 -21.44 1.54
N THR A 255 4.47 -22.64 2.10
CA THR A 255 4.33 -23.94 1.41
C THR A 255 3.64 -24.89 2.36
#